data_AF-X4ZJ11-F1
#
_entry.id   AF-X4ZJ11-F1
#
_cell.length_a   1.000
_cell.length_b   1.000
_cell.length_c   1.000
_cell.angle_alpha   90.00
_cell.angle_beta   90.00
_cell.angle_gamma   90.00
#
_symmetry.space_group_name_H-M   'P 1'
#
loop_
_entity.id
_entity.type
_entity.pdbx_description
1 polymer ?
#
loop_
_entity_poly.entity_id
_entity_poly.type
_entity_poly.pdbx_seq_one_letter_code
_entity_poly.pdbx_strand_id
1 'polypeptide(L)' 'MERIMDYIGKNACQSAVVGLMSTKGLEHFYERYGFWKRPTEQFGNGMIQFWGETMHPVKDLKG' A
#
# COMPACT_ATOMS: atom_id res chain seq x y z
N MET A 1 11.92 -5.35 -8.04
CA MET A 1 10.56 -4.90 -7.68
C MET A 1 9.76 -4.44 -8.89
N GLU A 2 10.38 -3.73 -9.82
CA GLU A 2 9.77 -3.28 -11.09
C GLU A 2 8.94 -4.35 -11.79
N ARG A 3 9.48 -5.57 -11.96
CA ARG A 3 8.75 -6.71 -12.55
C ARG A 3 7.47 -7.11 -11.79
N ILE A 4 7.49 -7.02 -10.46
CA ILE A 4 6.33 -7.34 -9.62
C ILE A 4 5.26 -6.25 -9.81
N MET A 5 5.66 -4.98 -9.82
CA MET A 5 4.74 -3.86 -10.04
C MET A 5 4.14 -3.89 -11.44
N ASP A 6 4.93 -4.24 -12.45
CA ASP A 6 4.44 -4.44 -13.83
C ASP A 6 3.42 -5.60 -13.89
N TYR A 7 3.69 -6.72 -13.23
CA TYR A 7 2.73 -7.82 -13.14
C TYR A 7 1.43 -7.40 -12.44
N ILE A 8 1.52 -6.73 -11.28
CA ILE A 8 0.35 -6.23 -10.56
C ILE A 8 -0.44 -5.28 -11.47
N GLY A 9 0.22 -4.35 -12.15
CA GLY A 9 -0.46 -3.39 -13.01
C GLY A 9 -1.17 -3.99 -14.22
N LYS A 10 -0.74 -5.16 -14.68
CA LYS A 10 -1.40 -5.90 -15.76
C LYS A 10 -2.54 -6.79 -15.29
N ASN A 11 -2.57 -7.19 -14.01
CA ASN A 11 -3.42 -8.27 -13.53
C ASN A 11 -4.36 -7.89 -12.37
N ALA A 12 -4.07 -6.81 -11.63
CA ALA A 12 -4.91 -6.38 -10.52
C ALA A 12 -6.24 -5.82 -11.04
N CYS A 13 -7.34 -6.24 -10.41
CA CYS A 13 -8.65 -5.66 -10.65
C CYS A 13 -8.79 -4.29 -9.96
N GLN A 14 -9.83 -3.55 -10.35
CA GLN A 14 -10.26 -2.36 -9.64
C GLN A 14 -10.48 -2.68 -8.15
N SER A 15 -10.02 -1.78 -7.29
CA SER A 15 -10.13 -1.90 -5.82
C SER A 15 -9.31 -3.01 -5.18
N ALA A 16 -8.36 -3.63 -5.90
CA ALA A 16 -7.46 -4.62 -5.30
C ALA A 16 -6.58 -3.99 -4.20
N VAL A 17 -6.27 -4.77 -3.16
CA VAL A 17 -5.36 -4.38 -2.09
C VAL A 17 -4.11 -5.26 -2.15
N VAL A 18 -2.96 -4.63 -2.28
CA VAL A 18 -1.67 -5.32 -2.24
C VAL A 18 -1.04 -5.08 -0.88
N GLY A 19 -0.85 -6.15 -0.11
CA GLY A 19 -0.19 -6.10 1.19
C GLY A 19 1.23 -6.67 1.14
N LEU A 20 2.15 -6.06 1.88
CA LEU A 20 3.49 -6.60 2.11
C LEU A 20 3.95 -6.36 3.55
N MET A 21 5.01 -7.07 3.94
CA MET A 21 5.71 -6.86 5.21
C MET A 21 7.12 -6.36 4.90
N SER A 22 7.46 -5.15 5.35
CA SER A 22 8.81 -4.62 5.21
C SER A 22 9.72 -5.13 6.33
N THR A 23 11.01 -5.25 6.02
CA THR A 23 12.03 -5.23 7.08
C THR A 23 11.96 -3.89 7.81
N LYS A 24 12.10 -3.90 9.13
CA LYS A 24 12.06 -2.70 9.96
C LYS A 24 13.08 -1.68 9.47
N GLY A 25 12.63 -0.45 9.19
CA GLY A 25 13.46 0.66 8.74
C GLY A 25 13.70 0.71 7.23
N LEU A 26 13.16 -0.24 6.45
CA LEU A 26 13.25 -0.25 4.99
C LEU A 26 11.93 0.11 4.30
N GLU A 27 10.95 0.63 5.03
CA GLU A 27 9.62 0.95 4.51
C GLU A 27 9.70 1.97 3.36
N HIS A 28 10.65 2.91 3.45
CA HIS A 28 10.88 3.94 2.43
C HIS A 28 11.20 3.36 1.05
N PHE A 29 11.81 2.17 0.98
CA PHE A 29 12.05 1.49 -0.30
C PHE A 29 10.74 1.16 -1.04
N TYR A 30 9.65 0.90 -0.30
CA TYR A 30 8.36 0.53 -0.86
C TYR A 30 7.44 1.75 -1.10
N GLU A 31 7.66 2.85 -0.38
CA GLU A 31 6.90 4.10 -0.54
C GLU A 31 6.95 4.65 -1.98
N ARG A 32 8.11 4.56 -2.65
CA ARG A 32 8.28 4.94 -4.07
C ARG A 32 7.44 4.12 -5.06
N TYR A 33 6.87 3.00 -4.65
CA TYR A 33 5.97 2.19 -5.46
C TYR A 33 4.49 2.41 -5.11
N GLY A 34 4.18 3.33 -4.20
CA GLY A 34 2.81 3.66 -3.78
C GLY A 34 2.30 2.87 -2.57
N PHE A 35 3.16 2.10 -1.90
CA PHE A 35 2.81 1.48 -0.62
C PHE A 35 2.86 2.51 0.51
N TRP A 36 1.96 2.40 1.47
CA TRP A 36 1.94 3.23 2.66
C TRP A 36 1.89 2.37 3.93
N LYS A 37 2.50 2.90 5.00
CA LYS A 37 2.55 2.25 6.32
C LYS A 37 1.16 2.29 6.94
N ARG A 38 0.66 1.15 7.44
CA ARG A 38 -0.60 1.15 8.20
C ARG A 38 -0.45 2.02 9.46
N PRO A 39 -1.50 2.73 9.91
CA PRO A 39 -1.43 3.64 11.04
C PRO A 39 -1.56 2.88 12.37
N THR A 40 -0.89 1.73 12.48
CA THR A 40 -0.99 0.84 13.64
C THR A 40 0.40 0.35 14.04
N GLU A 41 0.85 0.73 15.23
CA GLU A 41 2.16 0.28 15.76
C GLU A 41 2.14 -1.21 16.15
N GLN A 42 0.96 -1.76 16.45
CA GLN A 42 0.79 -3.12 17.00
C GLN A 42 1.05 -4.24 15.99
N PHE A 43 0.88 -3.98 14.68
CA PHE A 43 0.98 -5.01 13.64
C PHE A 43 2.29 -4.96 12.84
N GLY A 44 3.30 -4.24 13.35
CA GLY A 44 4.63 -4.15 12.76
C GLY A 44 4.68 -3.39 11.42
N ASN A 45 5.73 -3.64 10.64
CA ASN A 45 6.06 -2.89 9.42
C ASN A 45 5.25 -3.34 8.18
N GLY A 46 3.96 -3.63 8.37
CA GLY A 46 3.08 -3.97 7.27
C GLY A 46 2.71 -2.73 6.46
N MET A 47 2.75 -2.87 5.14
CA MET A 47 2.43 -1.81 4.19
C MET A 47 1.37 -2.27 3.21
N ILE A 48 0.58 -1.32 2.71
CA ILE A 48 -0.50 -1.61 1.76
C ILE A 48 -0.50 -0.61 0.60
N GLN A 49 -1.01 -1.04 -0.55
CA GLN A 49 -1.30 -0.22 -1.72
C GLN A 49 -2.72 -0.55 -2.22
N PHE A 50 -3.46 0.47 -2.62
CA PHE A 50 -4.76 0.32 -3.27
C PHE A 50 -4.60 0.48 -4.79
N TRP A 51 -5.17 -0.46 -5.55
CA TRP A 51 -5.09 -0.48 -7.01
C TRP A 51 -6.37 0.05 -7.65
N GLY A 52 -6.24 0.90 -8.66
CA GLY A 52 -7.38 1.50 -9.37
C GLY A 52 -8.19 2.52 -8.55
N GLU A 53 -8.02 2.57 -7.23
CA GLU A 53 -8.66 3.57 -6.39
C GLU A 53 -7.92 4.90 -6.49
N THR A 54 -8.65 5.97 -6.78
CA THR A 54 -8.17 7.30 -6.42
C THR A 54 -8.30 7.39 -4.91
N MET A 55 -7.21 7.58 -4.16
CA MET A 55 -7.33 7.85 -2.72
C MET A 55 -8.17 9.10 -2.53
N HIS A 56 -9.41 8.92 -2.08
CA HIS A 56 -10.22 10.04 -1.63
C HIS A 56 -9.74 10.32 -0.20
N PRO A 57 -9.21 11.52 0.09
CA PRO A 57 -8.99 11.90 1.47
C PRO A 57 -10.32 11.70 2.18
N VAL A 58 -10.33 10.89 3.25
CA VAL A 58 -11.49 10.77 4.12
C VAL A 58 -11.66 12.13 4.77
N LYS A 59 -12.44 13.00 4.13
CA LYS A 59 -12.99 14.19 4.77
C LYS A 59 -14.05 13.68 5.71
N ASP A 60 -13.76 13.77 7.00
CA ASP A 60 -14.72 13.67 8.09
C ASP A 60 -15.32 12.28 8.36
N LEU A 61 -14.52 11.37 8.96
CA LEU A 61 -15.09 10.42 9.91
C LEU A 61 -15.24 11.13 11.26
N LYS A 62 -16.36 11.83 11.44
CA LYS A 62 -16.89 12.14 12.77
C LYS A 62 -17.77 10.97 13.21
N GLY A 63 -17.48 10.40 14.37
CA GLY A 63 -18.26 9.34 15.00
C GLY A 63 -17.40 8.46 15.87
#